data_AF-A0A1Y4SXV9-F1
#
_entry.id   AF-A0A1Y4SXV9-F1
#
_cell.length_a   1.000
_cell.length_b   1.000
_cell.length_c   1.000
_cell.angle_alpha   90.00
_cell.angle_beta   90.00
_cell.angle_gamma   90.00
#
_symmetry.space_group_name_H-M   'P 1'
#
loop_
_entity.id
_entity.type
_entity.pdbx_description
1 polymer ?
#
loop_
_entity_poly.entity_id
_entity_poly.type
_entity_poly.pdbx_seq_one_letter_code
_entity_poly.pdbx_strand_id
1 'polypeptide(L)'
;MSNEYQEDVKTQVTEFNKYFEEVSEYLYDEKYLLSYDLKTNKNNQSYYVFSTFNENLSSGKKQGEILCFDIALIQFSRHLNLAHLSFLLNDKKELMDNHQLLKVARYAKENNIQLVFSMLADKVPDILNNDGNIILRLSQTSKLFRIEENNL
;
A
#
# COMPACT_ATOMS: atom_id res chain seq x y z
N MET A 1 -10.96 13.78 26.13
CA MET A 1 -10.52 12.38 26.04
C MET A 1 -9.89 11.99 27.36
N SER A 2 -9.99 10.73 27.80
CA SER A 2 -9.29 10.27 29.00
C SER A 2 -7.77 10.19 28.76
N ASN A 3 -6.98 10.19 29.83
CA ASN A 3 -5.53 9.96 29.75
C ASN A 3 -5.21 8.54 29.26
N GLU A 4 -6.03 7.56 29.63
CA GLU A 4 -5.92 6.17 29.19
C GLU A 4 -6.00 6.06 27.66
N TYR A 5 -6.99 6.70 27.03
CA TYR A 5 -7.13 6.68 25.57
C TYR A 5 -5.97 7.38 24.84
N GLN A 6 -5.32 8.37 25.46
CA GLN A 6 -4.13 9.01 24.89
C GLN A 6 -2.91 8.08 24.93
N GLU A 7 -2.76 7.32 26.01
CA GLU A 7 -1.67 6.34 26.12
C GLU A 7 -1.89 5.15 25.18
N ASP A 8 -3.14 4.74 24.97
CA ASP A 8 -3.48 3.71 23.98
C ASP A 8 -3.07 4.13 22.57
N VAL A 9 -3.48 5.33 22.14
CA VAL A 9 -3.13 5.85 20.79
C VAL A 9 -1.61 5.93 20.63
N LYS A 10 -0.90 6.43 21.65
CA LYS A 10 0.56 6.49 21.65
C LYS A 10 1.19 5.09 21.49
N THR A 11 0.68 4.11 22.24
CA THR A 11 1.15 2.72 22.19
C THR A 11 0.91 2.12 20.81
N GLN A 12 -0.29 2.29 20.24
CA GLN A 12 -0.62 1.75 18.93
C GLN A 12 0.20 2.40 17.81
N VAL A 13 0.41 3.72 17.84
CA VAL A 13 1.25 4.42 16.86
C VAL A 13 2.71 3.98 16.96
N THR A 14 3.22 3.78 18.18
CA THR A 14 4.58 3.27 18.41
C THR A 14 4.74 1.86 17.85
N GLU A 15 3.75 1.00 18.05
CA GLU A 15 3.78 -0.37 17.53
C GLU A 15 3.65 -0.41 16.01
N PHE A 16 2.75 0.39 15.43
CA PHE A 16 2.59 0.53 13.99
C PHE A 16 3.88 0.99 13.30
N ASN A 17 4.57 1.96 13.89
CA ASN A 17 5.79 2.54 13.31
C ASN A 17 6.93 1.53 13.15
N LYS A 18 6.98 0.45 13.94
CA LYS A 18 7.95 -0.63 13.73
C LYS A 18 7.80 -1.25 12.34
N TYR A 19 6.57 -1.50 11.91
CA TYR A 19 6.27 -2.05 10.59
C TYR A 19 6.42 -1.01 9.51
N PHE A 20 5.98 0.23 9.76
CA PHE A 20 6.01 1.27 8.74
C PHE A 20 7.45 1.65 8.36
N GLU A 21 8.34 1.78 9.35
CA GLU A 21 9.77 2.02 9.12
C GLU A 21 10.45 0.84 8.42
N GLU A 22 10.18 -0.40 8.84
CA GLU A 22 10.79 -1.60 8.25
C GLU A 22 10.41 -1.73 6.77
N VAL A 23 9.11 -1.61 6.47
CA VAL A 23 8.59 -1.74 5.11
C VAL A 23 9.14 -0.63 4.22
N SER A 24 9.14 0.62 4.69
CA SER A 24 9.62 1.74 3.90
C SER A 24 11.14 1.67 3.68
N GLU A 25 11.91 1.23 4.68
CA GLU A 25 13.36 1.08 4.56
C GLU A 25 13.69 0.01 3.52
N TYR A 26 12.98 -1.12 3.55
CA TYR A 26 13.19 -2.19 2.57
C TYR A 26 12.81 -1.78 1.14
N LEU A 27 11.63 -1.16 0.98
CA LEU A 27 11.06 -0.86 -0.34
C LEU A 27 11.61 0.43 -0.95
N TYR A 28 11.93 1.44 -0.15
CA TYR A 28 12.29 2.78 -0.64
C TYR A 28 13.60 3.33 -0.08
N ASP A 29 14.30 2.57 0.77
CA ASP A 29 15.53 2.99 1.45
C ASP A 29 15.31 4.29 2.26
N GLU A 30 14.08 4.51 2.75
CA GLU A 30 13.63 5.66 3.56
C GLU A 30 12.88 5.16 4.81
N LYS A 31 12.98 5.86 5.95
CA LYS A 31 12.23 5.51 7.17
C LYS A 31 11.02 6.40 7.33
N TYR A 32 9.84 5.85 7.06
CA TYR A 32 8.58 6.56 7.22
C TYR A 32 8.03 6.35 8.62
N LEU A 33 7.46 7.42 9.16
CA LEU A 33 6.95 7.47 10.52
C LEU A 33 5.58 8.14 10.53
N LEU A 34 4.65 7.54 11.27
CA LEU A 34 3.35 8.11 11.60
C LEU A 34 3.46 8.88 12.92
N SER A 35 2.99 10.11 12.93
CA SER A 35 2.81 10.94 14.12
C SER A 35 1.37 11.42 14.22
N TYR A 36 1.05 12.04 15.35
CA TYR A 36 -0.24 12.68 15.54
C TYR A 36 -0.13 13.92 16.42
N ASP A 37 -1.01 14.88 16.15
CA ASP A 37 -1.28 16.04 16.99
C ASP A 37 -2.68 15.94 17.60
N LEU A 38 -2.84 16.43 18.84
CA LEU A 38 -4.15 16.64 19.44
C LEU A 38 -4.61 18.07 19.13
N LYS A 39 -5.71 18.20 18.38
CA LYS A 39 -6.32 19.49 18.06
C LYS A 39 -7.71 19.62 18.69
N THR A 40 -8.17 20.86 18.84
CA THR A 40 -9.48 21.17 19.40
C THR A 40 -10.31 21.94 18.37
N ASN A 41 -11.56 21.54 18.15
CA ASN A 41 -12.44 22.22 17.22
C ASN A 41 -13.14 23.43 17.89
N LYS A 42 -13.93 24.19 17.11
CA LYS A 42 -14.67 25.37 17.61
C LYS A 42 -15.68 25.05 18.72
N ASN A 43 -16.08 23.78 18.86
CA ASN A 43 -17.01 23.29 19.88
C ASN A 43 -16.28 22.70 21.11
N ASN A 44 -14.99 22.99 21.26
CA ASN A 44 -14.12 22.50 22.34
C ASN A 44 -13.99 20.95 22.41
N GLN A 45 -14.16 20.27 21.26
CA GLN A 45 -13.96 18.83 21.17
C GLN A 45 -12.55 18.52 20.65
N SER A 46 -11.83 17.66 21.38
CA SER A 46 -10.51 17.20 21.00
C SER A 46 -10.59 16.09 19.94
N TYR A 47 -9.68 16.10 18.97
CA TYR A 47 -9.53 15.08 17.93
C TYR A 47 -8.06 14.92 17.54
N TYR A 48 -7.71 13.76 17.02
CA TYR A 48 -6.36 13.48 16.52
C TYR A 48 -6.23 13.86 15.05
N VAL A 49 -5.09 14.45 14.70
CA VAL A 49 -4.66 14.65 13.32
C VAL A 49 -3.39 13.85 13.12
N PHE A 50 -3.48 12.82 12.29
CA PHE A 50 -2.33 11.99 11.95
C PHE A 50 -1.59 12.57 10.74
N SER A 51 -0.27 12.46 10.76
CA SER A 51 0.60 12.93 9.67
C SER A 51 1.86 12.09 9.57
N THR A 52 2.42 12.00 8.37
CA THR A 52 3.74 11.43 8.12
C THR A 52 4.80 12.53 8.04
N PHE A 53 6.05 12.22 8.39
CA PHE A 53 7.15 13.20 8.49
C PHE A 53 7.78 13.60 7.15
N ASN A 54 7.00 13.69 6.08
CA ASN A 54 7.54 13.91 4.74
C ASN A 54 6.90 15.14 4.07
N GLU A 55 7.38 16.34 4.43
CA GLU A 55 7.02 17.57 3.74
C GLU A 55 7.66 17.61 2.33
N ASN A 56 6.88 17.94 1.31
CA ASN A 56 7.30 18.12 -0.10
C ASN A 56 7.69 16.85 -0.89
N LEU A 57 7.01 15.71 -0.65
CA LEU A 57 7.14 14.55 -1.54
C LEU A 57 6.59 14.82 -2.95
N SER A 58 7.32 14.33 -3.96
CA SER A 58 6.78 14.21 -5.32
C SER A 58 5.55 13.29 -5.31
N SER A 59 4.71 13.38 -6.35
CA SER A 59 3.56 12.48 -6.50
C SER A 59 3.95 11.00 -6.38
N GLY A 60 5.16 10.65 -6.81
CA GLY A 60 5.64 9.27 -6.78
C GLY A 60 6.06 8.75 -5.44
N LYS A 61 6.78 9.58 -4.68
CA LYS A 61 7.10 9.22 -3.32
C LYS A 61 5.84 9.14 -2.46
N LYS A 62 4.83 9.98 -2.70
CA LYS A 62 3.52 9.86 -2.01
C LYS A 62 2.85 8.51 -2.26
N GLN A 63 2.86 8.02 -3.50
CA GLN A 63 2.31 6.70 -3.80
C GLN A 63 3.11 5.58 -3.15
N GLY A 64 4.44 5.70 -3.12
CA GLY A 64 5.29 4.75 -2.41
C GLY A 64 5.04 4.72 -0.90
N GLU A 65 4.88 5.90 -0.30
CA GLU A 65 4.52 6.04 1.11
C GLU A 65 3.15 5.41 1.41
N ILE A 66 2.13 5.64 0.57
CA ILE A 66 0.81 4.99 0.70
C ILE A 66 0.93 3.46 0.64
N LEU A 67 1.68 2.93 -0.33
CA LEU A 67 1.87 1.49 -0.44
C LEU A 67 2.58 0.92 0.79
N CYS A 68 3.61 1.60 1.30
CA CYS A 68 4.31 1.18 2.52
C CYS A 68 3.37 1.20 3.73
N PHE A 69 2.53 2.23 3.84
CA PHE A 69 1.55 2.36 4.90
C PHE A 69 0.54 1.21 4.87
N ASP A 70 -0.02 0.91 3.69
CA ASP A 70 -1.00 -0.16 3.51
C ASP A 70 -0.41 -1.54 3.83
N ILE A 71 0.83 -1.80 3.40
CA ILE A 71 1.55 -3.04 3.73
C ILE A 71 1.82 -3.12 5.23
N ALA A 72 2.29 -2.02 5.85
CA ALA A 72 2.54 -1.96 7.29
C ALA A 72 1.26 -2.19 8.09
N LEU A 73 0.13 -1.67 7.63
CA LEU A 73 -1.18 -1.89 8.26
C LEU A 73 -1.59 -3.36 8.25
N ILE A 74 -1.33 -4.09 7.15
CA ILE A 74 -1.57 -5.54 7.10
C ILE A 74 -0.69 -6.25 8.13
N GLN A 75 0.61 -5.94 8.19
CA GLN A 75 1.54 -6.59 9.14
C GLN A 75 1.19 -6.29 10.59
N PHE A 76 0.90 -5.03 10.90
CA PHE A 76 0.44 -4.58 12.20
C PHE A 76 -0.86 -5.30 12.62
N SER A 77 -1.84 -5.37 11.70
CA SER A 77 -3.11 -6.06 11.96
C SER A 77 -2.93 -7.55 12.21
N ARG A 78 -2.02 -8.21 11.48
CA ARG A 78 -1.65 -9.61 11.72
C ARG A 78 -1.03 -9.80 13.10
N HIS A 79 -0.07 -8.96 13.46
CA HIS A 79 0.61 -9.03 14.74
C HIS A 79 -0.36 -8.94 15.93
N LEU A 80 -1.32 -8.03 15.83
CA LEU A 80 -2.36 -7.83 16.85
C LEU A 80 -3.55 -8.78 16.73
N ASN A 81 -3.53 -9.74 15.78
CA ASN A 81 -4.64 -10.65 15.49
C ASN A 81 -5.97 -9.93 15.20
N LEU A 82 -5.90 -8.77 14.54
CA LEU A 82 -7.06 -8.01 14.10
C LEU A 82 -7.62 -8.60 12.80
N ALA A 83 -8.93 -8.44 12.58
CA ALA A 83 -9.55 -8.77 11.31
C ALA A 83 -8.96 -7.87 10.19
N HIS A 84 -8.43 -8.49 9.14
CA HIS A 84 -7.76 -7.78 8.05
C HIS A 84 -7.90 -8.51 6.72
N LEU A 85 -7.67 -7.78 5.63
CA LEU A 85 -7.51 -8.35 4.29
C LEU A 85 -6.01 -8.36 3.96
N SER A 86 -5.50 -9.49 3.48
CA SER A 86 -4.10 -9.60 3.01
C SER A 86 -3.98 -9.22 1.53
N PHE A 87 -4.73 -8.19 1.11
CA PHE A 87 -4.91 -7.79 -0.27
C PHE A 87 -4.91 -6.28 -0.42
N LEU A 88 -4.18 -5.76 -1.42
CA LEU A 88 -4.17 -4.34 -1.78
C LEU A 88 -4.46 -4.16 -3.26
N LEU A 89 -5.28 -3.14 -3.57
CA LEU A 89 -5.58 -2.71 -4.93
C LEU A 89 -5.06 -1.28 -5.11
N ASN A 90 -4.15 -1.10 -6.07
CA ASN A 90 -3.59 0.20 -6.38
C ASN A 90 -3.80 0.53 -7.86
N ASP A 91 -4.47 1.65 -8.12
CA ASP A 91 -4.65 2.21 -9.45
C ASP A 91 -3.59 3.29 -9.71
N LYS A 92 -3.06 3.34 -10.94
CA LYS A 92 -2.03 4.26 -11.46
C LYS A 92 -0.58 3.84 -11.27
N LYS A 93 0.10 3.78 -12.40
CA LYS A 93 1.48 3.33 -12.56
C LYS A 93 2.31 4.34 -13.34
N GLU A 94 2.58 5.49 -12.74
CA GLU A 94 3.60 6.44 -13.22
C GLU A 94 4.87 6.45 -12.36
N LEU A 95 4.89 5.77 -11.21
CA LEU A 95 5.70 6.28 -10.09
C LEU A 95 6.60 5.26 -9.38
N MET A 96 6.71 4.04 -9.91
CA MET A 96 7.61 3.04 -9.38
C MET A 96 8.57 2.59 -10.47
N ASP A 97 9.86 2.87 -10.28
CA ASP A 97 10.91 2.34 -11.15
C ASP A 97 10.86 0.80 -11.19
N ASN A 98 11.34 0.20 -12.27
CA ASN A 98 11.30 -1.25 -12.49
C ASN A 98 11.93 -2.03 -11.33
N HIS A 99 13.02 -1.49 -10.75
CA HIS A 99 13.66 -2.09 -9.59
C HIS A 99 12.75 -2.11 -8.35
N GLN A 100 12.04 -1.02 -8.10
CA GLN A 100 11.13 -0.91 -6.96
C GLN A 100 9.91 -1.82 -7.11
N LEU A 101 9.37 -1.95 -8.33
CA LEU A 101 8.26 -2.88 -8.58
C LEU A 101 8.65 -4.34 -8.29
N LEU A 102 9.90 -4.71 -8.58
CA LEU A 102 10.42 -6.04 -8.25
C LEU A 102 10.62 -6.23 -6.75
N LYS A 103 11.16 -5.23 -6.03
CA LYS A 103 11.26 -5.25 -4.56
C LYS A 103 9.88 -5.44 -3.92
N VAL A 104 8.88 -4.67 -4.37
CA VAL A 104 7.48 -4.76 -3.92
C VAL A 104 6.89 -6.14 -4.20
N ALA A 105 7.02 -6.65 -5.42
CA ALA A 105 6.48 -7.96 -5.78
C ALA A 105 7.11 -9.11 -4.97
N ARG A 106 8.42 -9.04 -4.70
CA ARG A 106 9.12 -10.01 -3.84
C ARG A 106 8.65 -9.91 -2.40
N TYR A 107 8.64 -8.70 -1.83
CA TYR A 107 8.20 -8.48 -0.45
C TYR A 107 6.78 -9.01 -0.25
N ALA A 108 5.86 -8.69 -1.17
CA ALA A 108 4.48 -9.15 -1.10
C ALA A 108 4.38 -10.68 -1.15
N LYS A 109 5.14 -11.33 -2.04
CA LYS A 109 5.18 -12.79 -2.15
C LYS A 109 5.70 -13.43 -0.85
N GLU A 110 6.80 -12.93 -0.31
CA GLU A 110 7.42 -13.44 0.92
C GLU A 110 6.50 -13.26 2.14
N ASN A 111 5.72 -12.19 2.15
CA ASN A 111 4.80 -11.87 3.24
C ASN A 111 3.36 -12.34 3.01
N ASN A 112 3.08 -13.15 1.99
CA ASN A 112 1.73 -13.62 1.65
C ASN A 112 0.71 -12.46 1.53
N ILE A 113 1.08 -11.39 0.83
CA ILE A 113 0.22 -10.24 0.52
C ILE A 113 -0.08 -10.29 -0.97
N GLN A 114 -1.36 -10.21 -1.32
CA GLN A 114 -1.77 -10.11 -2.72
C GLN A 114 -1.82 -8.63 -3.13
N LEU A 115 -0.99 -8.25 -4.11
CA LEU A 115 -1.00 -6.92 -4.69
C LEU A 115 -1.61 -6.97 -6.08
N VAL A 116 -2.59 -6.11 -6.33
CA VAL A 116 -3.18 -5.92 -7.66
C VAL A 116 -2.91 -4.50 -8.12
N PHE A 117 -2.25 -4.40 -9.26
CA PHE A 117 -1.89 -3.15 -9.91
C PHE A 117 -2.56 -3.06 -11.27
N SER A 118 -3.11 -1.89 -11.59
CA SER A 118 -3.42 -1.51 -12.97
C SER A 118 -2.16 -0.90 -13.60
N MET A 119 -1.76 -1.37 -14.79
CA MET A 119 -0.55 -0.88 -15.44
C MET A 119 -0.55 -1.03 -16.95
N LEU A 120 0.07 -0.06 -17.63
CA LEU A 120 0.39 -0.18 -19.05
C LEU A 120 1.46 -1.27 -19.26
N ALA A 121 1.31 -2.00 -20.37
CA ALA A 121 2.14 -3.15 -20.70
C ALA A 121 3.63 -2.79 -20.87
N ASP A 122 3.92 -1.64 -21.47
CA ASP A 122 5.27 -1.11 -21.70
C ASP A 122 6.01 -0.73 -20.40
N LYS A 123 5.28 -0.61 -19.28
CA LYS A 123 5.85 -0.35 -17.97
C LYS A 123 6.10 -1.63 -17.17
N VAL A 124 5.65 -2.79 -17.63
CA VAL A 124 5.86 -4.05 -16.91
C VAL A 124 7.31 -4.49 -17.14
N PRO A 125 8.11 -4.74 -16.09
CA PRO A 125 9.46 -5.25 -16.24
C PRO A 125 9.45 -6.56 -17.04
N ASP A 126 10.37 -6.71 -17.99
CA ASP A 126 10.44 -7.89 -18.87
C ASP A 126 10.50 -9.21 -18.10
N ILE A 127 11.17 -9.22 -16.94
CA ILE A 127 11.24 -10.39 -16.06
C ILE A 127 9.86 -10.84 -15.54
N LEU A 128 8.91 -9.91 -15.40
CA LEU A 128 7.52 -10.20 -15.03
C LEU A 128 6.63 -10.42 -16.25
N ASN A 129 6.95 -9.79 -17.39
CA ASN A 129 6.21 -9.84 -18.64
C ASN A 129 6.58 -11.06 -19.50
N ASN A 130 6.41 -12.27 -18.95
CA ASN A 130 6.59 -13.52 -19.69
C ASN A 130 5.27 -14.32 -19.74
N ASP A 131 5.10 -15.15 -20.77
CA ASP A 131 3.88 -15.94 -20.97
C ASP A 131 3.55 -16.86 -19.79
N GLY A 132 4.55 -17.31 -19.03
CA GLY A 132 4.35 -18.14 -17.83
C GLY A 132 3.65 -17.41 -16.68
N ASN A 133 3.71 -16.08 -16.65
CA ASN A 133 3.05 -15.24 -15.65
C ASN A 133 1.69 -14.70 -16.13
N ILE A 134 1.30 -14.96 -17.39
CA ILE A 134 0.09 -14.40 -18.00
C ILE A 134 -1.00 -15.45 -18.03
N ILE A 135 -1.98 -15.30 -17.14
CA ILE A 135 -3.13 -16.23 -17.03
C ILE A 135 -4.27 -15.91 -18.00
N LEU A 136 -4.31 -14.68 -18.51
CA LEU A 136 -5.39 -14.20 -19.38
C LEU A 136 -4.90 -13.08 -20.28
N ARG A 137 -5.21 -13.18 -21.58
CA ARG A 137 -5.04 -12.10 -22.56
C ARG A 137 -6.41 -11.74 -23.11
N LEU A 138 -6.74 -10.45 -23.10
CA LEU A 138 -7.99 -9.92 -23.61
C LEU A 138 -7.73 -8.99 -24.80
N SER A 139 -8.68 -8.91 -25.71
CA SER A 139 -8.65 -7.99 -26.87
C SER A 139 -10.05 -7.46 -27.15
N GLN A 140 -10.17 -6.59 -28.15
CA GLN A 140 -11.49 -6.11 -28.61
C GLN A 140 -12.39 -7.25 -29.09
N THR A 141 -11.80 -8.32 -29.63
CA THR A 141 -12.51 -9.51 -30.15
C THR A 141 -12.50 -10.70 -29.19
N SER A 142 -11.80 -10.59 -28.05
CA SER A 142 -11.66 -11.65 -27.05
C SER A 142 -11.86 -11.04 -25.65
N LYS A 143 -13.11 -10.86 -25.24
CA LYS A 143 -13.47 -10.16 -23.99
C LYS A 143 -13.59 -11.15 -22.82
N LEU A 144 -13.47 -10.66 -21.58
CA LEU A 144 -13.50 -11.50 -20.38
C LEU A 144 -14.72 -12.43 -20.32
N PHE A 145 -15.92 -11.90 -20.59
CA PHE A 145 -17.18 -12.65 -20.53
C PHE A 145 -17.57 -13.30 -21.87
N ARG A 146 -16.82 -13.06 -22.95
CA ARG A 146 -17.07 -13.64 -24.30
C ARG A 146 -18.50 -13.48 -24.84
N ILE A 147 -19.23 -12.46 -24.39
CA ILE A 147 -20.66 -12.29 -24.74
C ILE A 147 -20.85 -12.03 -26.24
N GLU A 148 -19.93 -11.28 -26.85
CA GLU A 148 -20.00 -10.89 -28.27
C GLU A 148 -19.45 -11.97 -29.21
N GLU A 149 -18.76 -12.98 -28.69
CA GLU A 149 -18.17 -14.08 -29.48
C GLU A 149 -19.23 -15.11 -29.91
N ASN A 150 -20.35 -15.17 -29.22
CA ASN A 150 -21.45 -16.11 -29.48
C ASN A 150 -22.50 -15.59 -30.48
N ASN A 151 -22.27 -14.43 -31.11
CA ASN A 151 -23.19 -13.84 -32.10
C ASN A 151 -22.79 -14.14 -33.56
N LEU A 152 -22.03 -15.22 -33.80
CA LEU A 152 -21.65 -15.74 -35.12
C LEU A 152 -22.41 -17.04 -35.44
#